data_AF-A0A160T6D5-F1
#
_entry.id   AF-A0A160T6D5-F1
#
_cell.length_a   1.000
_cell.length_b   1.000
_cell.length_c   1.000
_cell.angle_alpha   90.00
_cell.angle_beta   90.00
_cell.angle_gamma   90.00
#
_symmetry.space_group_name_H-M   'P 1'
#
loop_
_entity.id
_entity.type
_entity.pdbx_description
1 polymer ?
#
loop_
_entity_poly.entity_id
_entity_poly.type
_entity_poly.pdbx_seq_one_letter_code
_entity_poly.pdbx_strand_id
1 'polypeptide(L)'
;MAKRLFDSPVFRARPLFSLPQVIFFLVIVVAIIIAVDLNNRAQAGRLVGSGEEALQAQIDSEATRQVELQATLEYVSSDDYVAAYARNEGGMILPGERRIVPMLQEATPEPTPAPPATPDPALDARPWQAWWRLLTDAPQPTR
;
A
#
# COMPACT_ATOMS: atom_id res chain seq x y z
N MET A 1 67.44 -32.56 71.49
CA MET A 1 66.86 -33.44 70.44
C MET A 1 65.44 -32.98 70.20
N ALA A 2 65.23 -32.26 69.09
CA ALA A 2 63.99 -31.56 68.77
C ALA A 2 62.98 -32.50 68.12
N LYS A 3 61.77 -32.61 68.68
CA LYS A 3 60.62 -33.17 67.94
C LYS A 3 59.32 -32.65 68.54
N ARG A 4 58.65 -31.77 67.78
CA ARG A 4 57.23 -31.33 67.83
C ARG A 4 57.12 -29.84 67.47
N LEU A 5 57.52 -29.49 66.25
CA LEU A 5 57.40 -28.13 65.71
C LEU A 5 56.54 -28.04 64.44
N PHE A 6 55.79 -29.09 64.11
CA PHE A 6 54.92 -29.09 62.91
C PHE A 6 53.56 -29.67 63.27
N ASP A 7 52.77 -28.88 63.98
CA ASP A 7 51.32 -29.07 64.06
C ASP A 7 50.67 -27.78 63.58
N SER A 8 50.66 -27.60 62.25
CA SER A 8 50.08 -26.43 61.60
C SER A 8 48.79 -26.85 60.90
N PRO A 9 47.60 -26.39 61.34
CA PRO A 9 46.34 -26.64 60.66
C PRO A 9 46.21 -25.69 59.47
N VAL A 10 47.06 -25.84 58.46
CA VAL A 10 47.01 -25.03 57.24
C VAL A 10 46.33 -25.89 56.18
N PHE A 11 45.35 -25.30 55.51
CA PHE A 11 44.52 -25.88 54.44
C PHE A 11 43.27 -26.66 54.86
N ARG A 12 42.39 -26.03 55.67
CA ARG A 12 40.96 -26.24 55.44
C ARG A 12 40.56 -25.43 54.21
N ALA A 13 40.55 -26.07 53.05
CA ALA A 13 39.88 -25.52 51.87
C ALA A 13 38.40 -25.31 52.22
N ARG A 14 38.01 -24.07 52.51
CA ARG A 14 36.59 -23.73 52.61
C ARG A 14 36.03 -23.87 51.19
N PRO A 15 35.02 -24.73 50.94
CA PRO A 15 34.44 -24.81 49.62
C PRO A 15 33.88 -23.43 49.27
N LEU A 16 34.26 -22.90 48.11
CA LEU A 16 33.84 -21.57 47.62
C LEU A 16 32.32 -21.48 47.44
N PHE A 17 31.63 -22.62 47.42
CA PHE A 17 30.18 -22.75 47.32
C PHE A 17 29.65 -23.68 48.39
N SER A 18 28.59 -23.25 49.07
CA SER A 18 27.86 -24.13 49.99
C SER A 18 27.01 -25.13 49.19
N LEU A 19 26.88 -26.36 49.70
CA LEU A 19 26.06 -27.42 49.10
C LEU A 19 24.63 -26.96 48.72
N PRO A 20 23.89 -26.19 49.55
CA PRO A 20 22.59 -25.64 49.15
C PRO A 20 22.68 -24.63 47.99
N GLN A 21 23.77 -23.87 47.88
CA GLN A 21 23.98 -22.92 46.78
C GLN A 21 24.21 -23.64 45.44
N VAL A 22 24.88 -24.80 45.46
CA VAL A 22 25.06 -25.63 44.25
C VAL A 22 23.72 -26.23 43.80
N ILE A 23 22.92 -26.74 44.75
CA ILE A 23 21.58 -27.28 44.44
C ILE A 23 20.67 -26.18 43.86
N PHE A 24 20.66 -25.00 44.48
CA PHE A 24 19.87 -23.87 44.01
C PHE A 24 20.27 -23.45 42.59
N PHE A 25 21.58 -23.38 42.31
CA PHE A 25 22.07 -23.08 40.98
C PHE A 25 21.65 -24.14 39.96
N LEU A 26 21.71 -25.43 40.32
CA LEU A 26 21.27 -26.53 39.47
C LEU A 26 19.77 -26.42 39.14
N VAL A 27 18.93 -26.11 40.14
CA VAL A 27 17.49 -25.89 39.93
C VAL A 27 17.24 -24.73 38.98
N ILE A 28 17.97 -23.62 39.13
CA ILE A 28 17.87 -22.48 38.21
C ILE A 28 18.25 -22.89 36.78
N VAL A 29 19.36 -23.62 36.62
CA VAL A 29 19.80 -24.07 35.29
C VAL A 29 18.74 -24.96 34.64
N VAL A 30 18.17 -25.90 35.39
CA VAL A 30 17.08 -26.76 34.89
C VAL A 30 15.85 -25.93 34.53
N ALA A 31 15.45 -24.97 35.36
CA ALA A 31 14.32 -24.09 35.08
C ALA A 31 14.53 -23.26 33.81
N ILE A 32 15.74 -22.74 33.59
CA ILE A 32 16.10 -22.00 32.36
C ILE A 32 15.99 -22.91 31.14
N ILE A 33 16.50 -24.14 31.20
CA ILE A 33 16.42 -25.10 30.09
C ILE A 33 14.96 -25.37 29.73
N ILE A 34 14.10 -25.62 30.73
CA ILE A 34 12.67 -25.87 30.52
C ILE A 34 11.98 -24.64 29.92
N ALA A 35 12.29 -23.44 30.43
CA ALA A 35 11.71 -22.20 29.91
C ALA A 35 12.08 -21.97 28.44
N VAL A 36 13.31 -22.26 28.05
CA VAL A 36 13.77 -22.16 26.65
C VAL A 36 13.04 -23.18 25.76
N ASP A 37 12.92 -24.44 26.18
CA ASP A 37 12.23 -25.48 25.40
C ASP A 37 10.75 -25.13 25.19
N LEU A 38 10.06 -24.70 26.26
CA LEU A 38 8.66 -24.26 26.18
C LEU A 38 8.49 -23.05 25.25
N ASN A 39 9.39 -22.07 25.32
CA ASN A 39 9.35 -20.92 24.44
C ASN A 39 9.57 -21.31 22.97
N ASN A 40 10.54 -22.20 22.69
CA ASN A 40 10.80 -22.68 21.34
C ASN A 40 9.59 -23.45 20.76
N ARG A 41 8.96 -24.32 21.56
CA ARG A 41 7.75 -25.05 21.16
C ARG A 41 6.58 -24.11 20.92
N ALA A 42 6.38 -23.10 21.77
CA ALA A 42 5.33 -22.11 21.60
C ALA A 42 5.53 -21.27 20.32
N GLN A 43 6.78 -20.87 20.02
CA GLN A 43 7.11 -20.17 18.78
C GLN A 43 6.81 -21.04 17.54
N ALA A 44 7.25 -22.31 17.55
CA ALA A 44 6.99 -23.24 16.46
C ALA A 44 5.49 -23.45 16.22
N GLY A 45 4.71 -23.64 17.30
CA GLY A 45 3.25 -23.79 17.20
C GLY A 45 2.55 -22.56 16.62
N ARG A 46 3.00 -21.34 16.99
CA ARG A 46 2.44 -20.10 16.42
C ARG A 46 2.74 -19.95 14.93
N LEU A 47 3.97 -20.27 14.50
CA LEU A 47 4.34 -20.20 13.08
C LEU A 47 3.51 -21.18 12.25
N VAL A 48 3.34 -22.42 12.73
CA VAL A 48 2.50 -23.44 12.06
C VAL A 48 1.05 -22.98 11.98
N GLY A 49 0.46 -22.50 13.09
CA GLY A 49 -0.93 -22.01 13.10
C GLY A 49 -1.15 -20.82 12.15
N SER A 50 -0.25 -19.84 12.15
CA SER A 50 -0.35 -18.70 11.23
C SER A 50 -0.19 -19.10 9.76
N GLY A 51 0.63 -20.12 9.48
CA GLY A 51 0.80 -20.66 8.13
C GLY A 51 -0.44 -21.41 7.65
N GLU A 52 -1.08 -22.17 8.54
CA GLU A 52 -2.33 -22.87 8.27
C GLU A 52 -3.48 -21.89 7.99
N GLU A 53 -3.66 -20.86 8.83
CA GLU A 53 -4.67 -19.83 8.61
C GLU A 53 -4.46 -19.07 7.29
N ALA A 54 -3.22 -18.71 6.97
CA ALA A 54 -2.90 -18.03 5.71
C ALA A 54 -3.12 -18.94 4.48
N LEU A 55 -2.86 -20.23 4.60
CA LEU A 55 -3.12 -21.19 3.53
C LEU A 55 -4.61 -21.43 3.34
N GLN A 56 -5.37 -21.55 4.43
CA GLN A 56 -6.82 -21.70 4.38
C GLN A 56 -7.48 -20.49 3.71
N ALA A 57 -7.07 -19.27 4.06
CA ALA A 57 -7.56 -18.06 3.42
C ALA A 57 -7.28 -18.04 1.90
N GLN A 58 -6.11 -18.53 1.46
CA GLN A 58 -5.80 -18.67 0.04
C GLN A 58 -6.70 -19.70 -0.65
N ILE A 59 -6.92 -20.85 -0.03
CA ILE A 59 -7.82 -21.89 -0.56
C ILE A 59 -9.23 -21.34 -0.72
N ASP A 60 -9.76 -20.64 0.29
CA ASP A 60 -11.11 -20.07 0.25
C ASP A 60 -11.23 -19.00 -0.85
N SER A 61 -10.19 -18.19 -1.04
CA SER A 61 -10.15 -17.18 -2.11
C SER A 61 -10.15 -17.81 -3.51
N GLU A 62 -9.35 -18.86 -3.72
CA GLU A 62 -9.28 -19.54 -5.02
C GLU A 62 -10.52 -20.39 -5.30
N ALA A 63 -11.12 -20.99 -4.27
CA ALA A 63 -12.41 -21.68 -4.41
C ALA A 63 -13.52 -20.71 -4.83
N THR A 64 -13.56 -19.52 -4.24
CA THR A 64 -14.52 -18.47 -4.62
C THR A 64 -14.29 -18.04 -6.08
N ARG A 65 -13.03 -17.82 -6.45
CA ARG A 65 -12.65 -17.45 -7.82
C ARG A 65 -13.02 -18.53 -8.83
N GLN A 66 -12.84 -19.80 -8.49
CA GLN A 66 -13.21 -20.92 -9.36
C GLN A 66 -14.72 -20.92 -9.65
N VAL A 67 -15.55 -20.67 -8.64
CA VAL A 67 -17.01 -20.60 -8.80
C VAL A 67 -17.40 -19.44 -9.72
N GLU A 68 -16.80 -18.26 -9.54
CA GLU A 68 -17.04 -17.09 -10.39
C GLU A 68 -16.64 -17.34 -11.85
N LEU A 69 -15.47 -17.95 -12.07
CA LEU A 69 -15.00 -18.31 -13.40
C LEU A 69 -15.89 -19.36 -14.05
N GLN A 70 -16.38 -20.34 -13.29
CA GLN A 70 -17.29 -21.36 -13.79
C GLN A 70 -18.63 -20.75 -14.24
N ALA A 71 -19.19 -19.82 -13.46
CA ALA A 71 -20.40 -19.09 -13.82
C ALA A 71 -20.19 -18.22 -15.06
N THR A 72 -19.03 -17.58 -15.17
CA THR A 72 -18.67 -16.79 -16.37
C THR A 72 -18.55 -17.67 -17.60
N LEU A 73 -17.91 -18.83 -17.49
CA LEU A 73 -17.81 -19.80 -18.58
C LEU A 73 -19.19 -20.30 -19.01
N GLU A 74 -20.06 -20.63 -18.07
CA GLU A 74 -21.44 -21.03 -18.35
C GLU A 74 -22.17 -19.94 -19.14
N TYR A 75 -22.12 -18.70 -18.67
CA TYR A 75 -22.74 -17.56 -19.35
C TYR A 75 -22.19 -17.36 -20.76
N VAL A 76 -20.86 -17.29 -20.92
CA VAL A 76 -20.22 -17.07 -22.23
C VAL A 76 -20.49 -18.21 -23.21
N SER A 77 -20.72 -19.43 -22.71
CA SER A 77 -21.10 -20.59 -23.53
C SER A 77 -22.58 -20.63 -23.93
N SER A 78 -23.41 -19.74 -23.38
CA SER A 78 -24.87 -19.73 -23.60
C SER A 78 -25.28 -19.00 -24.89
N ASP A 79 -26.44 -19.36 -25.42
CA ASP A 79 -27.06 -18.67 -26.56
C ASP A 79 -27.41 -17.21 -26.23
N ASP A 80 -27.70 -16.90 -24.96
CA ASP A 80 -27.98 -15.54 -24.50
C ASP A 80 -26.76 -14.63 -24.68
N TYR A 81 -25.55 -15.14 -24.41
CA TYR A 81 -24.32 -14.41 -24.69
C TYR A 81 -24.13 -14.16 -26.18
N VAL A 82 -24.39 -15.17 -27.02
CA VAL A 82 -24.33 -15.02 -28.49
C VAL A 82 -25.30 -13.94 -28.96
N ALA A 83 -26.54 -13.93 -28.46
CA ALA A 83 -27.54 -12.94 -28.82
C ALA A 83 -27.18 -11.52 -28.32
N ALA A 84 -26.62 -11.41 -27.11
CA ALA A 84 -26.14 -10.14 -26.57
C ALA A 84 -24.97 -9.58 -27.38
N TYR A 85 -23.98 -10.43 -27.70
CA TYR A 85 -22.85 -10.06 -28.54
C TYR A 85 -23.32 -9.62 -29.94
N ALA A 86 -24.20 -10.40 -30.57
CA ALA A 86 -24.72 -10.10 -31.90
C ALA A 86 -25.39 -8.71 -31.96
N ARG A 87 -26.17 -8.35 -30.94
CA ARG A 87 -26.85 -7.04 -30.88
C ARG A 87 -25.91 -5.89 -30.54
N ASN A 88 -25.09 -6.05 -29.50
CA ASN A 88 -24.31 -4.96 -28.93
C ASN A 88 -23.00 -4.70 -29.70
N GLU A 89 -22.28 -5.77 -30.05
CA GLU A 89 -20.96 -5.69 -30.70
C GLU A 89 -21.07 -5.98 -32.20
N GLY A 90 -21.85 -7.00 -32.58
CA GLY A 90 -22.03 -7.43 -33.97
C GLY A 90 -22.94 -6.51 -34.79
N GLY A 91 -23.71 -5.64 -34.13
CA GLY A 91 -24.66 -4.75 -34.79
C GLY A 91 -25.78 -5.45 -35.57
N MET A 92 -26.01 -6.73 -35.28
CA MET A 92 -27.05 -7.56 -35.87
C MET A 92 -28.40 -7.28 -35.21
N ILE A 93 -29.47 -7.32 -35.99
CA ILE A 93 -30.84 -7.08 -35.55
C ILE A 93 -31.75 -8.19 -36.07
N LEU A 94 -32.82 -8.51 -35.35
CA LEU A 94 -33.80 -9.48 -35.80
C LEU A 94 -34.66 -8.93 -36.94
N PRO A 95 -35.29 -9.81 -37.74
CA PRO A 95 -36.25 -9.39 -38.74
C PRO A 95 -37.36 -8.53 -38.13
N GLY A 96 -37.55 -7.32 -38.67
CA GLY A 96 -38.57 -6.36 -38.21
C GLY A 96 -38.07 -5.33 -37.19
N GLU A 97 -36.87 -5.49 -36.63
CA GLU A 97 -36.25 -4.48 -35.77
C GLU A 97 -35.68 -3.31 -36.60
N ARG A 98 -35.56 -2.12 -35.99
CA ARG A 98 -34.96 -0.93 -36.61
C ARG A 98 -33.81 -0.42 -35.74
N ARG A 99 -32.61 -0.32 -36.32
CA ARG A 99 -31.44 0.26 -35.65
C ARG A 99 -31.52 1.79 -35.72
N ILE A 100 -31.56 2.45 -34.56
CA ILE A 100 -31.56 3.92 -34.46
C ILE A 100 -30.14 4.36 -34.15
N VAL A 101 -29.55 5.19 -35.01
CA VAL A 101 -28.25 5.84 -34.77
C VAL A 101 -28.52 7.32 -34.48
N PRO A 102 -28.28 7.80 -33.25
CA PRO A 102 -28.42 9.22 -32.94
C PRO A 102 -27.41 10.01 -33.77
N MET A 103 -27.89 10.92 -34.61
CA MET A 103 -27.03 11.91 -35.25
C MET A 103 -26.90 13.10 -34.30
N LEU A 104 -25.68 13.49 -33.96
CA LEU A 104 -25.46 14.76 -33.29
C LEU A 104 -25.85 15.86 -34.28
N GLN A 105 -26.85 16.66 -33.90
CA GLN A 105 -27.15 17.89 -34.60
C GLN A 105 -26.01 18.87 -34.31
N GLU A 106 -25.33 19.36 -35.34
CA GLU A 106 -24.42 20.49 -35.18
C GLU A 106 -25.22 21.65 -34.58
N ALA A 107 -24.84 22.07 -33.38
CA ALA A 107 -25.44 23.24 -32.76
C ALA A 107 -25.15 24.45 -33.65
N THR A 108 -26.19 25.23 -33.97
CA THR A 108 -26.00 26.55 -34.59
C THR A 108 -25.01 27.33 -33.72
N PRO A 109 -23.86 27.78 -34.26
CA PRO A 109 -22.89 28.49 -33.45
C PRO A 109 -23.53 29.75 -32.87
N GLU A 110 -23.56 29.86 -31.55
CA GLU A 110 -23.98 31.10 -30.91
C GLU A 110 -23.01 32.23 -31.30
N PRO A 111 -23.51 33.45 -31.54
CA PRO A 111 -22.67 34.58 -31.89
C PRO A 111 -21.65 34.82 -30.76
N THR A 112 -20.37 34.75 -31.13
CA THR A 112 -19.27 35.05 -30.21
C THR A 112 -19.44 36.48 -29.68
N PRO A 113 -19.41 36.71 -28.34
CA PRO A 113 -19.50 38.05 -27.79
C PRO A 113 -18.40 38.94 -28.37
N ALA A 114 -18.76 40.15 -28.80
CA ALA A 114 -17.78 41.12 -29.26
C ALA A 114 -16.76 41.38 -28.13
N PRO A 115 -15.44 41.39 -28.43
CA PRO A 115 -14.44 41.69 -27.42
C PRO A 115 -14.69 43.09 -26.84
N PRO A 116 -14.45 43.29 -25.53
CA PRO A 116 -14.56 44.60 -24.91
C PRO A 116 -13.60 45.58 -25.60
N ALA A 117 -14.02 46.83 -25.75
CA ALA A 117 -13.18 47.87 -26.34
C ALA A 117 -11.83 47.94 -25.61
N THR A 118 -10.73 47.95 -26.36
CA THR A 118 -9.40 48.13 -25.79
C THR A 118 -9.34 49.50 -25.09
N PRO A 119 -8.99 49.56 -23.80
CA PRO A 119 -8.87 50.82 -23.08
C PRO A 119 -7.83 51.72 -23.77
N ASP A 120 -8.17 53.00 -23.99
CA ASP A 120 -7.23 53.96 -24.56
C ASP A 120 -6.15 54.29 -23.51
N PRO A 121 -4.87 53.92 -23.73
CA PRO A 121 -3.80 54.19 -22.78
C PRO A 121 -3.51 55.68 -22.58
N ALA A 122 -4.07 56.57 -23.42
CA ALA A 122 -3.97 58.01 -23.24
C ALA A 122 -4.81 58.52 -22.06
N LEU A 123 -5.89 57.82 -21.69
CA LEU A 123 -6.77 58.23 -20.58
C LEU A 123 -6.08 58.09 -19.22
N ASP A 124 -5.17 57.12 -19.08
CA ASP A 124 -4.45 56.85 -17.83
C ASP A 124 -3.00 57.38 -17.83
N ALA A 125 -2.57 58.04 -18.91
CA ALA A 125 -1.21 58.55 -19.03
C ALA A 125 -1.03 59.89 -18.30
N ARG A 126 0.06 60.02 -17.53
CA ARG A 126 0.48 61.32 -16.99
C ARG A 126 1.09 62.18 -18.11
N PRO A 127 0.91 63.51 -18.11
CA PRO A 127 1.39 64.37 -19.21
C PRO A 127 2.86 64.16 -19.58
N TRP A 128 3.75 64.00 -18.61
CA TRP A 128 5.17 63.77 -18.86
C TRP A 128 5.47 62.45 -19.59
N GLN A 129 4.63 61.42 -19.41
CA GLN A 129 4.76 60.12 -20.09
C GLN A 129 4.42 60.22 -21.57
N ALA A 130 3.48 61.10 -21.93
CA ALA A 130 3.15 61.41 -23.32
C ALA A 130 4.29 62.15 -24.02
N TRP A 131 4.84 63.18 -23.36
CA TRP A 131 6.01 63.91 -23.88
C TRP A 131 7.24 63.02 -24.04
N TRP A 132 7.49 62.14 -23.08
CA TRP A 132 8.59 61.18 -23.16
C TRP A 132 8.49 60.27 -24.40
N ARG A 133 7.29 59.75 -24.69
CA ARG A 133 7.05 58.92 -25.89
C ARG A 133 7.19 59.68 -27.21
N LEU A 134 6.90 60.99 -27.21
CA LEU A 134 6.97 61.79 -28.42
C LEU A 134 8.40 62.24 -28.74
N LEU A 135 9.22 62.40 -27.70
CA LEU A 135 10.58 62.91 -27.81
C LEU A 135 11.63 61.79 -27.82
N THR A 136 11.26 60.56 -27.47
CA THR A 136 12.19 59.43 -27.35
C THR A 136 11.55 58.10 -27.74
N ASP A 137 12.35 57.23 -28.39
CA ASP A 137 11.98 55.83 -28.69
C ASP A 137 12.36 54.85 -27.56
N ALA A 138 12.84 55.37 -26.43
CA ALA A 138 13.29 54.58 -25.29
C ALA A 138 12.11 54.14 -24.40
N PRO A 139 12.15 52.93 -23.79
CA PRO A 139 11.13 52.50 -22.85
C PRO A 139 11.04 53.46 -21.66
N GLN A 140 9.82 53.67 -21.14
CA GLN A 140 9.62 54.59 -20.02
C GLN A 140 10.36 54.11 -18.76
N PRO A 141 11.06 55.00 -18.04
CA PRO A 141 11.76 54.61 -16.82
C PRO A 141 10.75 54.17 -15.76
N THR A 142 10.86 52.92 -15.32
CA THR A 142 10.12 52.37 -14.17
C THR A 142 10.69 52.96 -12.89
N ARG A 143 9.82 53.41 -11.98
CA ARG A 143 10.23 53.89 -10.65
C ARG A 143 10.33 52.75 -9.66
#